data_AF-A0A9P6EBY0-F1
#
_entry.id   AF-A0A9P6EBY0-F1
#
_cell.length_a   1.000
_cell.length_b   1.000
_cell.length_c   1.000
_cell.angle_alpha   90.00
_cell.angle_beta   90.00
_cell.angle_gamma   90.00
#
_symmetry.space_group_name_H-M   'P 1'
#
loop_
_entity.id
_entity.type
_entity.pdbx_description
1 polymer ?
#
loop_
_entity_poly.entity_id
_entity_poly.type
_entity_poly.pdbx_seq_one_letter_code
_entity_poly.pdbx_strand_id
1 'polypeptide(L)'
;MWPTTTRSASRSLIRGPLATVRCSKYFRPTELTPLSGMSRMASSTSTKANSFNQTLHYITEIKLQELETQRLAYKEHSKALDEAQKQTDVIKKVELLTKAVKSWTGSGSVHDTKLIEGKLHLGDLEFWLQQAKKDPSFSEEIARSWAEALEQHIQHIGMRFDAARLFGKLFNEWLESGDSSAVAYQGPSEVPSGASDASVGTDASSFVEAGRKEMYEQKAKLQSIVFEDHPIETDKLKSYLEKLFESEESTKALEKLRKELKDFSYHFKRRKITTTDVKDTLNGLLATGLMDEEKRSTLKAFQDNATVLEEVASVLNMRMANIQSWSWPKDGMLVEFRRHLNGKYRAFTDPEIVDALFLHYIGVHWQVKLKSSLRRIFDSKAWTRPLPPSGRARQRWREQLRGDSGEQSIHTQRNTSRRDLFFMSQLQETTSHPVAYDDLVDAPESGDDNPMSPVQIKRQLLHIITTESYLNQAIKGSHTTLRSDLEWFGPSLPHKPILTVLEFMGMSKTWLNFYNAFLATPIYFPDE
;
A
#
# COMPACT_ATOMS: atom_id res chain seq x y z
N MET A 1 -15.16 -29.46 50.74
CA MET A 1 -15.43 -30.68 51.53
C MET A 1 -15.87 -31.79 50.59
N TRP A 2 -15.80 -33.04 51.05
CA TRP A 2 -16.08 -34.29 50.30
C TRP A 2 -17.59 -34.56 50.09
N PRO A 3 -18.02 -35.62 49.34
CA PRO A 3 -17.24 -36.61 48.58
C PRO A 3 -17.68 -36.83 47.10
N THR A 4 -16.91 -37.66 46.39
CA THR A 4 -17.20 -38.25 45.07
C THR A 4 -17.45 -39.76 45.14
N THR A 5 -18.37 -40.33 44.33
CA THR A 5 -18.36 -41.79 44.01
C THR A 5 -19.12 -42.15 42.71
N THR A 6 -18.39 -42.75 41.74
CA THR A 6 -18.62 -44.04 41.00
C THR A 6 -20.03 -44.59 40.67
N ARG A 7 -20.28 -45.44 39.64
CA ARG A 7 -19.62 -45.96 38.39
C ARG A 7 -20.52 -47.09 37.79
N SER A 8 -20.37 -47.49 36.51
CA SER A 8 -21.01 -48.68 35.83
C SER A 8 -22.52 -48.55 35.52
N ALA A 9 -23.09 -48.79 34.33
CA ALA A 9 -23.10 -49.95 33.39
C ALA A 9 -23.85 -51.20 33.94
N SER A 10 -24.71 -51.95 33.21
CA SER A 10 -24.69 -52.32 31.78
C SER A 10 -26.05 -52.81 31.17
N ARG A 11 -26.16 -52.79 29.82
CA ARG A 11 -26.89 -53.71 28.88
C ARG A 11 -28.24 -54.38 29.25
N SER A 12 -29.26 -54.31 28.36
CA SER A 12 -29.62 -55.38 27.36
C SER A 12 -31.03 -55.27 26.71
N LEU A 13 -31.10 -55.65 25.42
CA LEU A 13 -32.14 -56.32 24.57
C LEU A 13 -33.66 -56.32 24.98
N ILE A 14 -34.66 -56.37 24.08
CA ILE A 14 -35.05 -57.50 23.17
C ILE A 14 -36.13 -57.06 22.10
N ARG A 15 -36.14 -57.72 20.92
CA ARG A 15 -37.22 -57.85 19.86
C ARG A 15 -37.54 -56.69 18.86
N GLY A 16 -37.78 -57.10 17.60
CA GLY A 16 -38.46 -56.35 16.51
C GLY A 16 -39.91 -56.86 16.31
N PRO A 17 -40.46 -57.10 15.08
CA PRO A 17 -39.76 -57.41 13.81
C PRO A 17 -40.40 -56.89 12.47
N LEU A 18 -39.81 -57.32 11.33
CA LEU A 18 -40.42 -57.63 10.01
C LEU A 18 -41.24 -56.59 9.20
N ALA A 19 -40.72 -56.27 8.00
CA ALA A 19 -41.48 -56.19 6.75
C ALA A 19 -40.56 -56.58 5.56
N THR A 20 -41.11 -57.11 4.47
CA THR A 20 -40.31 -57.73 3.37
C THR A 20 -40.95 -57.51 2.00
N VAL A 21 -40.16 -57.11 0.98
CA VAL A 21 -40.55 -57.12 -0.44
C VAL A 21 -39.40 -57.67 -1.30
N ARG A 22 -39.72 -58.41 -2.37
CA ARG A 22 -38.78 -59.02 -3.33
C ARG A 22 -39.11 -58.57 -4.76
N CYS A 23 -38.08 -58.37 -5.58
CA CYS A 23 -37.93 -58.86 -6.97
C CYS A 23 -36.48 -58.56 -7.45
N SER A 24 -35.70 -59.39 -8.17
CA SER A 24 -35.95 -60.32 -9.31
C SER A 24 -36.27 -59.58 -10.61
N LYS A 25 -35.53 -59.68 -11.73
CA LYS A 25 -34.32 -60.45 -12.17
C LYS A 25 -33.76 -59.76 -13.43
N TYR A 26 -32.54 -60.11 -13.91
CA TYR A 26 -32.21 -60.58 -15.28
C TYR A 26 -30.71 -60.46 -15.67
N PHE A 27 -30.36 -60.83 -16.91
CA PHE A 27 -29.05 -61.30 -17.42
C PHE A 27 -28.93 -60.97 -18.94
N ARG A 28 -27.80 -61.09 -19.66
CA ARG A 28 -26.55 -61.82 -19.36
C ARG A 28 -25.22 -61.00 -19.49
N PRO A 29 -24.40 -60.94 -20.59
CA PRO A 29 -22.93 -60.75 -20.40
C PRO A 29 -22.15 -59.78 -21.34
N THR A 30 -20.90 -59.50 -20.95
CA THR A 30 -19.64 -59.31 -21.73
C THR A 30 -19.61 -58.65 -23.12
N GLU A 31 -18.76 -57.63 -23.25
CA GLU A 31 -17.65 -57.64 -24.23
C GLU A 31 -16.40 -56.92 -23.65
N LEU A 32 -15.33 -56.70 -24.43
CA LEU A 32 -13.93 -56.64 -23.94
C LEU A 32 -13.28 -55.24 -23.83
N THR A 33 -12.14 -55.25 -23.12
CA THR A 33 -11.11 -54.22 -22.84
C THR A 33 -10.53 -53.50 -24.10
N PRO A 34 -9.84 -52.33 -23.97
CA PRO A 34 -8.95 -51.96 -22.86
C PRO A 34 -8.94 -50.50 -22.35
N LEU A 35 -8.13 -50.33 -21.30
CA LEU A 35 -7.81 -49.11 -20.55
C LEU A 35 -7.13 -48.02 -21.40
N SER A 36 -7.50 -46.76 -21.14
CA SER A 36 -6.53 -45.66 -21.04
C SER A 36 -7.04 -44.64 -20.03
N GLY A 37 -6.26 -44.36 -18.98
CA GLY A 37 -6.66 -43.49 -17.88
C GLY A 37 -5.59 -42.44 -17.57
N MET A 38 -5.89 -41.17 -17.85
CA MET A 38 -5.11 -40.01 -17.38
C MET A 38 -6.03 -38.85 -17.02
N SER A 39 -6.78 -38.99 -15.92
CA SER A 39 -7.42 -37.83 -15.28
C SER A 39 -6.35 -37.05 -14.53
N ARG A 40 -6.07 -35.80 -14.95
CA ARG A 40 -5.04 -34.96 -14.33
C ARG A 40 -5.56 -34.34 -13.04
N MET A 41 -4.96 -34.68 -11.90
CA MET A 41 -5.02 -33.82 -10.71
C MET A 41 -4.16 -32.58 -10.95
N ALA A 42 -4.78 -31.47 -11.35
CA ALA A 42 -4.10 -30.20 -11.61
C ALA A 42 -5.04 -29.01 -11.33
N SER A 43 -5.21 -28.63 -10.05
CA SER A 43 -6.08 -27.51 -9.66
C SER A 43 -5.55 -26.61 -8.53
N SER A 44 -4.41 -26.94 -7.90
CA SER A 44 -3.84 -26.17 -6.77
C SER A 44 -2.48 -25.54 -7.06
N THR A 45 -1.70 -26.12 -7.98
CA THR A 45 -0.43 -25.57 -8.48
C THR A 45 -0.63 -24.60 -9.65
N SER A 46 -1.63 -24.86 -10.50
CA SER A 46 -1.91 -24.04 -11.69
C SER A 46 -2.31 -22.60 -11.37
N THR A 47 -3.10 -22.39 -10.30
CA THR A 47 -3.62 -21.07 -9.90
C THR A 47 -2.54 -20.18 -9.29
N LYS A 48 -1.65 -20.76 -8.46
CA LYS A 48 -0.49 -20.03 -7.89
C LYS A 48 0.46 -19.48 -8.95
N ALA A 49 0.69 -20.22 -10.03
CA ALA A 49 1.47 -19.74 -11.17
C ALA A 49 0.75 -18.58 -11.90
N ASN A 50 -0.58 -18.56 -11.91
CA ASN A 50 -1.37 -17.55 -12.59
C ASN A 50 -1.22 -16.16 -11.95
N SER A 51 -1.38 -16.03 -10.63
CA SER A 51 -1.26 -14.72 -9.97
C SER A 51 0.17 -14.14 -10.01
N PHE A 52 1.19 -15.00 -9.91
CA PHE A 52 2.60 -14.61 -10.10
C PHE A 52 2.85 -14.09 -11.52
N ASN A 53 2.41 -14.82 -12.56
CA ASN A 53 2.56 -14.42 -13.96
C ASN A 53 1.72 -13.18 -14.31
N GLN A 54 0.51 -13.04 -13.76
CA GLN A 54 -0.32 -11.82 -13.86
C GLN A 54 0.40 -10.60 -13.27
N THR A 55 1.02 -10.75 -12.11
CA THR A 55 1.80 -9.66 -11.49
C THR A 55 3.01 -9.28 -12.36
N LEU A 56 3.72 -10.26 -12.93
CA LEU A 56 4.84 -10.01 -13.86
C LEU A 56 4.39 -9.38 -15.18
N HIS A 57 3.24 -9.78 -15.71
CA HIS A 57 2.62 -9.14 -16.87
C HIS A 57 2.33 -7.66 -16.56
N TYR A 58 1.70 -7.36 -15.42
CA TYR A 58 1.38 -5.99 -15.01
C TYR A 58 2.62 -5.12 -14.74
N ILE A 59 3.64 -5.68 -14.06
CA ILE A 59 4.97 -5.06 -13.91
C ILE A 59 5.56 -4.69 -15.28
N THR A 60 5.44 -5.59 -16.25
CA THR A 60 5.98 -5.38 -17.60
C THR A 60 5.17 -4.36 -18.38
N GLU A 61 3.84 -4.42 -18.34
CA GLU A 61 2.96 -3.47 -19.01
C GLU A 61 3.22 -2.03 -18.52
N ILE A 62 3.32 -1.81 -17.20
CA ILE A 62 3.67 -0.49 -16.63
C ILE A 62 5.05 -0.02 -17.15
N LYS A 63 6.03 -0.93 -17.23
CA LYS A 63 7.35 -0.61 -17.81
C LYS A 63 7.28 -0.26 -19.29
N LEU A 64 6.42 -0.91 -20.08
CA LEU A 64 6.27 -0.64 -21.51
C LEU A 64 5.48 0.64 -21.78
N GLN A 65 4.45 0.95 -21.00
CA GLN A 65 3.74 2.23 -21.07
C GLN A 65 4.67 3.41 -20.74
N GLU A 66 5.48 3.30 -19.68
CA GLU A 66 6.51 4.29 -19.33
C GLU A 66 7.59 4.40 -20.40
N LEU A 67 8.07 3.26 -20.94
CA LEU A 67 9.11 3.24 -21.97
C LEU A 67 8.65 3.88 -23.27
N GLU A 68 7.42 3.61 -23.72
CA GLU A 68 6.85 4.26 -24.91
C GLU A 68 6.65 5.77 -24.66
N THR A 69 6.25 6.18 -23.45
CA THR A 69 6.17 7.59 -23.05
C THR A 69 7.54 8.28 -23.14
N GLN A 70 8.59 7.67 -22.58
CA GLN A 70 9.95 8.20 -22.67
C GLN A 70 10.50 8.16 -24.10
N ARG A 71 10.14 7.14 -24.90
CA ARG A 71 10.52 7.04 -26.32
C ARG A 71 9.86 8.11 -27.17
N LEU A 72 8.59 8.45 -26.92
CA LEU A 72 7.89 9.53 -27.61
C LEU A 72 8.54 10.87 -27.28
N ALA A 73 8.78 11.17 -25.99
CA ALA A 73 9.52 12.36 -25.57
C ALA A 73 10.94 12.41 -26.16
N TYR A 74 11.64 11.27 -26.25
CA TYR A 74 12.96 11.20 -26.87
C TYR A 74 12.91 11.39 -28.40
N LYS A 75 11.87 10.90 -29.08
CA LYS A 75 11.66 11.11 -30.52
C LYS A 75 11.33 12.58 -30.84
N GLU A 76 10.77 13.32 -29.88
CA GLU A 76 10.63 14.77 -30.01
C GLU A 76 11.96 15.50 -29.78
N HIS A 77 12.71 15.08 -28.76
CA HIS A 77 14.04 15.60 -28.44
C HIS A 77 15.06 15.36 -29.56
N SER A 78 15.04 14.18 -30.20
CA SER A 78 15.95 13.80 -31.27
C SER A 78 15.78 14.61 -32.56
N LYS A 79 14.70 15.39 -32.71
CA LYS A 79 14.54 16.39 -33.80
C LYS A 79 15.65 17.45 -33.77
N ALA A 80 16.34 17.62 -32.64
CA ALA A 80 17.57 18.42 -32.55
C ALA A 80 18.69 17.94 -33.50
N LEU A 81 18.69 16.66 -33.93
CA LEU A 81 19.54 16.18 -35.01
C LEU A 81 19.17 16.85 -36.35
N ASP A 82 17.89 16.91 -36.68
CA ASP A 82 17.39 17.54 -37.91
C ASP A 82 17.68 19.04 -37.93
N GLU A 83 17.83 19.68 -36.77
CA GLU A 83 18.26 21.08 -36.64
C GLU A 83 19.79 21.23 -36.76
N ALA A 84 20.55 20.36 -36.11
CA ALA A 84 22.01 20.32 -36.20
C ALA A 84 22.50 20.02 -37.62
N GLN A 85 21.82 19.15 -38.38
CA GLN A 85 22.16 18.83 -39.77
C GLN A 85 21.92 19.99 -40.76
N LYS A 86 21.09 20.98 -40.41
CA LYS A 86 20.87 22.19 -41.23
C LYS A 86 21.95 23.26 -41.03
N GLN A 87 22.85 23.08 -40.07
CA GLN A 87 23.88 24.06 -39.72
C GLN A 87 25.16 23.83 -40.54
N THR A 88 25.61 24.85 -41.28
CA THR A 88 26.84 24.78 -42.11
C THR A 88 28.13 25.00 -41.31
N ASP A 89 28.02 25.35 -40.03
CA ASP A 89 29.12 25.65 -39.11
C ASP A 89 29.26 24.52 -38.09
N VAL A 90 30.40 23.82 -38.13
CA VAL A 90 30.67 22.65 -37.28
C VAL A 90 30.68 22.99 -35.79
N ILE A 91 31.18 24.17 -35.40
CA ILE A 91 31.24 24.59 -33.99
C ILE A 91 29.82 24.84 -33.48
N LYS A 92 28.99 25.55 -34.27
CA LYS A 92 27.57 25.74 -33.94
C LYS A 92 26.79 24.41 -33.94
N LYS A 93 27.15 23.45 -34.80
CA LYS A 93 26.57 22.09 -34.81
C LYS A 93 26.86 21.37 -33.48
N VAL A 94 28.12 21.37 -33.03
CA VAL A 94 28.50 20.78 -31.73
C VAL A 94 27.82 21.48 -30.55
N GLU A 95 27.66 22.81 -30.57
CA GLU A 95 26.94 23.53 -29.51
C GLU A 95 25.46 23.14 -29.41
N LEU A 96 24.77 22.95 -30.54
CA LEU A 96 23.37 22.52 -30.58
C LEU A 96 23.24 21.08 -30.06
N LEU A 97 24.09 20.16 -30.55
CA LEU A 97 24.11 18.77 -30.10
C LEU A 97 24.46 18.64 -28.61
N THR A 98 25.40 19.45 -28.10
CA THR A 98 25.76 19.49 -26.67
C THR A 98 24.58 19.95 -25.82
N LYS A 99 23.85 20.98 -26.25
CA LYS A 99 22.62 21.46 -25.58
C LYS A 99 21.50 20.42 -25.64
N ALA A 100 21.37 19.67 -26.73
CA ALA A 100 20.46 18.54 -26.80
C ALA A 100 20.84 17.48 -25.75
N VAL A 101 22.07 16.96 -25.74
CA VAL A 101 22.48 15.94 -24.77
C VAL A 101 22.35 16.41 -23.31
N LYS A 102 22.77 17.65 -22.97
CA LYS A 102 22.63 18.21 -21.61
C LYS A 102 21.19 18.49 -21.20
N SER A 103 20.23 18.65 -22.13
CA SER A 103 18.82 18.90 -21.80
C SER A 103 17.98 17.63 -21.63
N TRP A 104 18.48 16.45 -22.01
CA TRP A 104 17.77 15.19 -21.79
C TRP A 104 17.91 14.71 -20.34
N THR A 105 16.82 14.75 -19.57
CA THR A 105 16.76 14.29 -18.17
C THR A 105 16.10 12.92 -17.98
N GLY A 106 15.72 12.24 -19.06
CA GLY A 106 15.07 10.92 -19.03
C GLY A 106 16.06 9.75 -18.97
N SER A 107 15.58 8.52 -19.21
CA SER A 107 16.47 7.34 -19.28
C SER A 107 17.56 7.53 -20.33
N GLY A 108 18.81 7.30 -19.95
CA GLY A 108 19.98 7.54 -20.82
C GLY A 108 20.59 8.95 -20.69
N SER A 109 20.09 9.81 -19.80
CA SER A 109 20.73 11.08 -19.44
C SER A 109 22.22 10.89 -19.08
N VAL A 110 23.04 11.87 -19.44
CA VAL A 110 24.50 11.89 -19.23
C VAL A 110 24.81 13.03 -18.25
N HIS A 111 25.53 12.71 -17.18
CA HIS A 111 26.08 13.72 -16.26
C HIS A 111 27.46 14.16 -16.75
N ASP A 112 27.89 15.40 -16.46
CA ASP A 112 29.10 16.00 -17.04
C ASP A 112 30.40 15.19 -16.81
N THR A 113 30.43 14.34 -15.77
CA THR A 113 31.53 13.43 -15.43
C THR A 113 31.61 12.16 -16.29
N LYS A 114 30.55 11.82 -17.03
CA LYS A 114 30.46 10.58 -17.81
C LYS A 114 30.98 10.77 -19.23
N LEU A 115 31.96 9.94 -19.60
CA LEU A 115 32.62 9.93 -20.90
C LEU A 115 31.67 9.38 -21.98
N ILE A 116 31.34 10.19 -22.98
CA ILE A 116 30.58 9.76 -24.17
C ILE A 116 31.51 8.96 -25.08
N GLU A 117 31.06 7.75 -25.44
CA GLU A 117 31.71 6.82 -26.40
C GLU A 117 33.20 6.52 -26.15
N GLY A 118 33.68 6.70 -24.91
CA GLY A 118 35.11 6.56 -24.59
C GLY A 118 35.99 7.70 -25.09
N LYS A 119 35.42 8.80 -25.59
CA LYS A 119 36.13 9.87 -26.32
C LYS A 119 35.88 11.30 -25.81
N LEU A 120 34.68 11.61 -25.30
CA LEU A 120 34.23 12.99 -25.12
C LEU A 120 33.69 13.27 -23.70
N HIS A 121 34.32 14.18 -22.96
CA HIS A 121 33.85 14.67 -21.65
C HIS A 121 32.96 15.91 -21.82
N LEU A 122 31.70 15.84 -21.35
CA LEU A 122 30.73 16.94 -21.46
C LEU A 122 31.06 18.18 -20.60
N GLY A 123 31.81 18.00 -19.51
CA GLY A 123 32.30 19.12 -18.70
C GLY A 123 33.32 19.98 -19.45
N ASP A 124 34.35 19.35 -20.00
CA ASP A 124 35.46 20.05 -20.68
C ASP A 124 35.03 20.64 -22.03
N LEU A 125 34.08 20.00 -22.72
CA LEU A 125 33.60 20.41 -24.05
C LEU A 125 33.15 21.88 -24.10
N GLU A 126 32.57 22.39 -23.01
CA GLU A 126 32.07 23.77 -22.93
C GLU A 126 33.22 24.80 -22.83
N PHE A 127 34.37 24.41 -22.27
CA PHE A 127 35.61 25.20 -22.31
C PHE A 127 36.23 25.15 -23.72
N TRP A 128 36.33 23.96 -24.32
CA TRP A 128 36.92 23.80 -25.65
C TRP A 128 36.14 24.53 -26.75
N LEU A 129 34.79 24.57 -26.68
CA LEU A 129 33.95 25.33 -27.60
C LEU A 129 34.17 26.85 -27.49
N GLN A 130 34.54 27.36 -26.30
CA GLN A 130 34.92 28.77 -26.13
C GLN A 130 36.30 29.08 -26.71
N GLN A 131 37.22 28.11 -26.73
CA GLN A 131 38.53 28.24 -27.39
C GLN A 131 38.40 28.17 -28.91
N ALA A 132 37.68 27.18 -29.45
CA ALA A 132 37.45 27.00 -30.89
C ALA A 132 36.79 28.23 -31.56
N LYS A 133 36.00 29.01 -30.80
CA LYS A 133 35.42 30.29 -31.27
C LYS A 133 36.39 31.47 -31.38
N LYS A 134 37.60 31.35 -30.82
CA LYS A 134 38.61 32.43 -30.76
C LYS A 134 39.90 32.07 -31.51
N ASP A 135 40.17 30.79 -31.70
CA ASP A 135 41.40 30.27 -32.26
C ASP A 135 41.20 29.82 -33.72
N PRO A 136 41.71 30.57 -34.72
CA PRO A 136 41.58 30.19 -36.13
C PRO A 136 42.48 29.00 -36.54
N SER A 137 43.30 28.48 -35.62
CA SER A 137 44.11 27.26 -35.82
C SER A 137 43.46 26.00 -35.22
N PHE A 138 42.27 26.12 -34.62
CA PHE A 138 41.55 24.98 -34.05
C PHE A 138 41.20 23.95 -35.14
N SER A 139 41.55 22.67 -34.92
CA SER A 139 41.32 21.61 -35.92
C SER A 139 39.84 21.33 -36.13
N GLU A 140 39.37 21.54 -37.36
CA GLU A 140 38.00 21.21 -37.77
C GLU A 140 37.73 19.70 -37.68
N GLU A 141 38.75 18.85 -37.84
CA GLU A 141 38.64 17.39 -37.72
C GLU A 141 38.23 16.99 -36.29
N ILE A 142 38.78 17.66 -35.28
CA ILE A 142 38.40 17.45 -33.88
C ILE A 142 36.94 17.88 -33.67
N ALA A 143 36.54 19.05 -34.19
CA ALA A 143 35.16 19.52 -34.10
C ALA A 143 34.16 18.57 -34.79
N ARG A 144 34.51 18.01 -35.96
CA ARG A 144 33.71 16.99 -36.66
C ARG A 144 33.61 15.71 -35.83
N SER A 145 34.72 15.23 -35.25
CA SER A 145 34.72 14.03 -34.38
C SER A 145 33.81 14.18 -33.15
N TRP A 146 33.69 15.40 -32.61
CA TRP A 146 32.77 15.70 -31.50
C TRP A 146 31.32 15.75 -31.96
N ALA A 147 31.03 16.29 -33.14
CA ALA A 147 29.70 16.24 -33.73
C ALA A 147 29.27 14.78 -33.97
N GLU A 148 30.14 13.97 -34.58
CA GLU A 148 29.89 12.55 -34.83
C GLU A 148 29.62 11.76 -33.55
N ALA A 149 30.43 11.93 -32.49
CA ALA A 149 30.24 11.23 -31.21
C ALA A 149 28.95 11.67 -30.49
N LEU A 150 28.50 12.92 -30.65
CA LEU A 150 27.22 13.37 -30.10
C LEU A 150 26.02 12.88 -30.94
N GLU A 151 26.15 12.84 -32.28
CA GLU A 151 25.12 12.28 -33.16
C GLU A 151 24.96 10.77 -32.97
N GLN A 152 26.06 10.00 -32.91
CA GLN A 152 26.06 8.56 -32.63
C GLN A 152 25.47 8.28 -31.25
N HIS A 153 25.81 9.05 -30.22
CA HIS A 153 25.23 8.92 -28.89
C HIS A 153 23.70 9.15 -28.86
N ILE A 154 23.19 10.17 -29.56
CA ILE A 154 21.73 10.43 -29.65
C ILE A 154 21.04 9.30 -30.44
N GLN A 155 21.61 8.87 -31.56
CA GLN A 155 21.09 7.75 -32.35
C GLN A 155 21.07 6.45 -31.53
N HIS A 156 22.12 6.17 -30.76
CA HIS A 156 22.23 4.99 -29.91
C HIS A 156 21.15 4.96 -28.82
N ILE A 157 20.85 6.09 -28.17
CA ILE A 157 19.73 6.16 -27.20
C ILE A 157 18.39 5.90 -27.90
N GLY A 158 18.18 6.45 -29.11
CA GLY A 158 16.99 6.17 -29.93
C GLY A 158 16.84 4.68 -30.26
N MET A 159 17.89 4.06 -30.81
CA MET A 159 17.93 2.63 -31.10
C MET A 159 17.69 1.78 -29.85
N ARG A 160 18.24 2.19 -28.69
CA ARG A 160 18.03 1.50 -27.41
C ARG A 160 16.56 1.52 -26.97
N PHE A 161 15.84 2.63 -27.17
CA PHE A 161 14.40 2.66 -26.91
C PHE A 161 13.60 1.81 -27.90
N ASP A 162 13.90 1.85 -29.20
CA ASP A 162 13.19 1.03 -30.20
C ASP A 162 13.47 -0.48 -30.03
N ALA A 163 14.69 -0.86 -29.66
CA ALA A 163 15.05 -2.25 -29.33
C ALA A 163 14.36 -2.74 -28.05
N ALA A 164 14.30 -1.91 -27.00
CA ALA A 164 13.59 -2.26 -25.77
C ALA A 164 12.06 -2.35 -25.98
N ARG A 165 11.50 -1.53 -26.87
CA ARG A 165 10.10 -1.66 -27.31
C ARG A 165 9.86 -2.96 -28.10
N LEU A 166 10.79 -3.37 -28.96
CA LEU A 166 10.72 -4.66 -29.66
C LEU A 166 10.76 -5.83 -28.68
N PHE A 167 11.71 -5.83 -27.74
CA PHE A 167 11.79 -6.82 -26.68
C PHE A 167 10.49 -6.88 -25.86
N GLY A 168 9.94 -5.73 -25.49
CA GLY A 168 8.66 -5.65 -24.79
C GLY A 168 7.50 -6.31 -25.52
N LYS A 169 7.37 -6.05 -26.83
CA LYS A 169 6.34 -6.70 -27.65
C LYS A 169 6.51 -8.21 -27.75
N LEU A 170 7.73 -8.67 -28.00
CA LEU A 170 8.05 -10.11 -28.06
C LEU A 170 7.84 -10.81 -26.71
N PHE A 171 8.07 -10.10 -25.60
CA PHE A 171 7.83 -10.62 -24.25
C PHE A 171 6.33 -10.71 -23.94
N ASN A 172 5.53 -9.71 -24.31
CA ASN A 172 4.06 -9.80 -24.22
C ASN A 172 3.52 -10.95 -25.10
N GLU A 173 3.95 -11.04 -26.36
CA GLU A 173 3.59 -12.14 -27.27
C GLU A 173 3.96 -13.51 -26.70
N TRP A 174 5.11 -13.64 -26.03
CA TRP A 174 5.51 -14.85 -25.33
C TRP A 174 4.69 -15.14 -24.06
N LEU A 175 4.29 -14.12 -23.29
CA LEU A 175 3.37 -14.31 -22.17
C LEU A 175 1.98 -14.75 -22.65
N GLU A 176 1.45 -14.10 -23.69
CA GLU A 176 0.16 -14.38 -24.33
C GLU A 176 0.11 -15.76 -25.00
N SER A 177 1.24 -16.27 -25.52
CA SER A 177 1.33 -17.61 -26.14
C SER A 177 1.06 -18.77 -25.17
N GLY A 178 1.15 -18.52 -23.85
CA GLY A 178 1.00 -19.55 -22.82
C GLY A 178 2.28 -20.36 -22.53
N ASP A 179 3.36 -20.24 -23.31
CA ASP A 179 4.64 -20.90 -23.04
C ASP A 179 5.25 -20.48 -21.69
N SER A 180 4.86 -19.31 -21.18
CA SER A 180 5.11 -18.85 -19.82
C SER A 180 4.67 -19.84 -18.72
N SER A 181 3.65 -20.66 -18.97
CA SER A 181 3.20 -21.72 -18.05
C SER A 181 4.12 -22.94 -18.00
N ALA A 182 5.02 -23.11 -18.97
CA ALA A 182 6.05 -24.15 -18.93
C ALA A 182 7.21 -23.79 -17.98
N VAL A 183 7.40 -22.50 -17.67
CA VAL A 183 8.39 -22.01 -16.69
C VAL A 183 7.83 -22.11 -15.27
N ALA A 184 7.37 -23.30 -14.90
CA ALA A 184 6.83 -23.58 -13.57
C ALA A 184 7.94 -23.39 -12.51
N TYR A 185 7.77 -22.39 -11.65
CA TYR A 185 8.75 -22.00 -10.64
C TYR A 185 8.97 -23.14 -9.62
N GLN A 186 10.08 -23.87 -9.75
CA GLN A 186 10.44 -24.96 -8.84
C GLN A 186 10.96 -24.39 -7.51
N GLY A 187 10.02 -23.98 -6.65
CA GLY A 187 10.29 -23.77 -5.23
C GLY A 187 10.78 -25.07 -4.56
N PRO A 188 11.46 -24.98 -3.39
CA PRO A 188 12.03 -26.16 -2.73
C PRO A 188 10.97 -27.23 -2.44
N SER A 189 11.23 -28.47 -2.84
CA SER A 189 10.34 -29.60 -2.58
C SER A 189 10.27 -29.91 -1.08
N GLU A 190 9.18 -29.51 -0.42
CA GLU A 190 8.88 -29.99 0.93
C GLU A 190 8.63 -31.51 0.92
N VAL A 191 9.25 -32.21 1.88
CA VAL A 191 9.16 -33.67 2.00
C VAL A 191 7.78 -34.09 2.52
N PRO A 192 7.16 -35.14 1.94
CA PRO A 192 5.81 -35.55 2.30
C PRO A 192 5.78 -36.15 3.72
N SER A 193 5.08 -35.50 4.63
CA SER A 193 4.93 -35.92 6.03
C SER A 193 3.52 -36.45 6.32
N GLY A 194 3.46 -37.70 6.79
CA GLY A 194 2.36 -38.29 7.57
C GLY A 194 0.91 -38.05 7.11
N ALA A 195 0.36 -38.99 6.34
CA ALA A 195 -1.08 -39.02 6.10
C ALA A 195 -1.88 -39.28 7.40
N SER A 196 -2.96 -38.53 7.61
CA SER A 196 -4.07 -38.91 8.48
C SER A 196 -5.39 -38.75 7.72
N ASP A 197 -6.23 -39.78 7.76
CA ASP A 197 -7.46 -39.88 6.97
C ASP A 197 -8.64 -39.26 7.74
N ALA A 198 -9.32 -38.32 7.09
CA ALA A 198 -10.54 -37.66 7.57
C ALA A 198 -11.45 -37.34 6.37
N SER A 199 -11.93 -38.38 5.71
CA SER A 199 -12.83 -38.31 4.55
C SER A 199 -14.16 -37.62 4.88
N VAL A 200 -14.31 -36.37 4.44
CA VAL A 200 -15.60 -35.66 4.30
C VAL A 200 -15.86 -35.41 2.83
N GLY A 201 -16.68 -36.27 2.21
CA GLY A 201 -17.11 -36.09 0.83
C GLY A 201 -17.97 -34.82 0.70
N THR A 202 -17.63 -33.97 -0.26
CA THR A 202 -18.44 -32.80 -0.65
C THR A 202 -18.69 -32.91 -2.14
N ASP A 203 -19.94 -33.14 -2.55
CA ASP A 203 -20.30 -33.33 -3.94
C ASP A 203 -20.08 -32.06 -4.76
N ALA A 204 -19.42 -32.22 -5.92
CA ALA A 204 -19.21 -31.15 -6.89
C ALA A 204 -20.51 -30.81 -7.62
N SER A 205 -21.39 -30.07 -6.92
CA SER A 205 -22.56 -29.42 -7.49
C SER A 205 -22.26 -27.93 -7.69
N SER A 206 -22.77 -27.35 -8.78
CA SER A 206 -22.62 -25.93 -9.11
C SER A 206 -23.48 -25.08 -8.17
N PHE A 207 -22.95 -24.82 -6.97
CA PHE A 207 -23.64 -24.04 -5.94
C PHE A 207 -23.61 -22.55 -6.32
N VAL A 208 -24.68 -22.08 -6.97
CA VAL A 208 -25.00 -20.66 -7.01
C VAL A 208 -25.24 -20.24 -5.56
N GLU A 209 -24.28 -19.55 -4.94
CA GLU A 209 -24.37 -19.12 -3.55
C GLU A 209 -25.42 -18.02 -3.43
N ALA A 210 -26.68 -18.44 -3.27
CA ALA A 210 -27.81 -17.56 -3.01
C ALA A 210 -27.54 -16.78 -1.72
N GLY A 211 -27.15 -15.52 -1.89
CA GLY A 211 -26.68 -14.67 -0.81
C GLY A 211 -27.65 -14.66 0.37
N ARG A 212 -27.11 -14.80 1.58
CA ARG A 212 -27.94 -14.64 2.78
C ARG A 212 -28.53 -13.24 2.77
N LYS A 213 -29.79 -13.07 3.19
CA LYS A 213 -30.47 -11.75 3.17
C LYS A 213 -29.61 -10.64 3.79
N GLU A 214 -28.93 -10.94 4.90
CA GLU A 214 -27.95 -10.07 5.56
C GLU A 214 -26.86 -9.51 4.60
N MET A 215 -26.35 -10.31 3.66
CA MET A 215 -25.34 -9.89 2.68
C MET A 215 -25.94 -8.90 1.67
N TYR A 216 -27.13 -9.17 1.14
CA TYR A 216 -27.82 -8.23 0.25
C TYR A 216 -28.26 -6.95 0.98
N GLU A 217 -28.69 -7.04 2.24
CA GLU A 217 -29.01 -5.89 3.10
C GLU A 217 -27.76 -5.02 3.38
N GLN A 218 -26.60 -5.64 3.64
CA GLN A 218 -25.33 -4.94 3.82
C GLN A 218 -24.76 -4.39 2.49
N LYS A 219 -24.98 -5.07 1.35
CA LYS A 219 -24.67 -4.58 0.01
C LYS A 219 -25.49 -3.33 -0.32
N ALA A 220 -26.82 -3.38 -0.18
CA ALA A 220 -27.71 -2.25 -0.44
C ALA A 220 -27.44 -1.05 0.48
N LYS A 221 -27.11 -1.29 1.77
CA LYS A 221 -26.71 -0.21 2.68
C LYS A 221 -25.35 0.39 2.33
N LEU A 222 -24.40 -0.39 1.79
CA LEU A 222 -23.15 0.17 1.28
C LEU A 222 -23.37 0.97 -0.01
N GLN A 223 -24.19 0.45 -0.94
CA GLN A 223 -24.53 1.11 -2.20
C GLN A 223 -25.16 2.50 -1.96
N SER A 224 -26.16 2.62 -1.07
CA SER A 224 -26.74 3.92 -0.70
C SER A 224 -25.71 4.90 -0.12
N ILE A 225 -24.89 4.44 0.83
CA ILE A 225 -23.83 5.30 1.44
C ILE A 225 -22.80 5.79 0.41
N VAL A 226 -22.45 4.96 -0.59
CA VAL A 226 -21.37 5.26 -1.56
C VAL A 226 -21.85 6.03 -2.79
N PHE A 227 -23.06 5.78 -3.28
CA PHE A 227 -23.56 6.37 -4.55
C PHE A 227 -24.51 7.57 -4.37
N GLU A 228 -25.10 7.78 -3.19
CA GLU A 228 -25.87 8.99 -2.92
C GLU A 228 -24.91 10.15 -2.57
N ASP A 229 -24.92 11.26 -3.34
CA ASP A 229 -24.09 12.43 -2.97
C ASP A 229 -24.63 13.05 -1.69
N HIS A 230 -23.78 13.11 -0.67
CA HIS A 230 -24.04 13.75 0.62
C HIS A 230 -23.42 15.15 0.60
N PRO A 231 -24.16 16.22 0.20
CA PRO A 231 -23.62 17.56 0.06
C PRO A 231 -23.25 18.16 1.43
N ILE A 232 -21.96 18.31 1.69
CA ILE A 232 -21.43 18.97 2.89
C ILE A 232 -20.86 20.33 2.52
N GLU A 233 -21.27 21.35 3.26
CA GLU A 233 -20.78 22.73 3.13
C GLU A 233 -19.32 22.83 3.60
N THR A 234 -18.40 22.73 2.65
CA THR A 234 -16.94 22.80 2.89
C THR A 234 -16.51 24.07 3.61
N ASP A 235 -17.24 25.17 3.38
CA ASP A 235 -16.85 26.48 3.90
C ASP A 235 -17.21 26.61 5.39
N LYS A 236 -18.37 26.07 5.81
CA LYS A 236 -18.70 25.90 7.23
C LYS A 236 -17.70 24.99 7.94
N LEU A 237 -17.25 23.92 7.28
CA LEU A 237 -16.18 23.06 7.81
C LEU A 237 -14.84 23.80 7.94
N LYS A 238 -14.45 24.60 6.94
CA LYS A 238 -13.24 25.44 7.00
C LYS A 238 -13.32 26.47 8.13
N SER A 239 -14.40 27.22 8.26
CA SER A 239 -14.58 28.18 9.36
C SER A 239 -14.64 27.51 10.74
N TYR A 240 -15.19 26.29 10.86
CA TYR A 240 -15.11 25.50 12.09
C TYR A 240 -13.67 25.09 12.44
N LEU A 241 -12.89 24.65 11.45
CA LEU A 241 -11.47 24.31 11.64
C LEU A 241 -10.65 25.56 11.98
N GLU A 242 -10.88 26.70 11.34
CA GLU A 242 -10.25 27.98 11.67
C GLU A 242 -10.56 28.38 13.12
N LYS A 243 -11.82 28.23 13.55
CA LYS A 243 -12.25 28.48 14.93
C LYS A 243 -11.51 27.64 15.97
N LEU A 244 -11.24 26.36 15.68
CA LEU A 244 -10.45 25.50 16.59
C LEU A 244 -8.99 25.99 16.78
N PHE A 245 -8.48 26.84 15.87
CA PHE A 245 -7.11 27.35 15.91
C PHE A 245 -7.03 28.88 16.13
N GLU A 246 -8.10 29.54 16.58
CA GLU A 246 -8.20 31.01 16.80
C GLU A 246 -7.11 31.63 17.72
N SER A 247 -6.53 30.87 18.66
CA SER A 247 -5.58 31.43 19.64
C SER A 247 -4.16 31.65 19.07
N GLU A 248 -3.40 32.56 19.66
CA GLU A 248 -2.02 32.85 19.25
C GLU A 248 -1.07 31.63 19.36
N GLU A 249 -1.34 30.72 20.29
CA GLU A 249 -0.54 29.50 20.46
C GLU A 249 -0.99 28.37 19.52
N SER A 250 -2.27 28.35 19.12
CA SER A 250 -2.81 27.37 18.16
C SER A 250 -2.58 27.75 16.70
N THR A 251 -2.70 29.02 16.32
CA THR A 251 -2.25 29.53 14.99
C THR A 251 -0.80 29.15 14.70
N LYS A 252 0.14 29.42 15.63
CA LYS A 252 1.56 29.05 15.49
C LYS A 252 1.78 27.53 15.38
N ALA A 253 0.98 26.72 16.09
CA ALA A 253 1.03 25.26 15.96
C ALA A 253 0.52 24.77 14.59
N LEU A 254 -0.53 25.41 14.06
CA LEU A 254 -1.09 25.13 12.73
C LEU A 254 -0.16 25.56 11.59
N GLU A 255 0.49 26.72 11.69
CA GLU A 255 1.52 27.15 10.74
C GLU A 255 2.69 26.17 10.71
N LYS A 256 3.14 25.71 11.89
CA LYS A 256 4.18 24.70 12.01
C LYS A 256 3.75 23.36 11.38
N LEU A 257 2.50 22.90 11.61
CA LEU A 257 1.94 21.72 10.96
C LEU A 257 1.97 21.88 9.43
N ARG A 258 1.42 22.99 8.92
CA ARG A 258 1.33 23.29 7.48
C ARG A 258 2.71 23.28 6.82
N LYS A 259 3.72 23.87 7.46
CA LYS A 259 5.11 23.79 7.01
C LYS A 259 5.64 22.35 7.06
N GLU A 260 5.49 21.67 8.19
CA GLU A 260 5.97 20.29 8.38
C GLU A 260 5.36 19.28 7.38
N LEU A 261 4.10 19.46 6.95
CA LEU A 261 3.46 18.62 5.93
C LEU A 261 3.86 19.03 4.50
N LYS A 262 4.00 20.33 4.22
CA LYS A 262 4.45 20.83 2.91
C LYS A 262 5.89 20.42 2.59
N ASP A 263 6.79 20.56 3.56
CA ASP A 263 8.20 20.17 3.42
C ASP A 263 8.29 18.64 3.21
N PHE A 264 7.58 17.84 4.02
CA PHE A 264 7.49 16.39 3.82
C PHE A 264 6.92 16.01 2.45
N SER A 265 5.84 16.66 2.01
CA SER A 265 5.23 16.46 0.68
C SER A 265 6.23 16.64 -0.47
N TYR A 266 7.20 17.54 -0.34
CA TYR A 266 8.21 17.83 -1.35
C TYR A 266 9.35 16.81 -1.33
N HIS A 267 9.82 16.46 -0.13
CA HIS A 267 10.88 15.46 0.03
C HIS A 267 10.41 14.03 -0.25
N PHE A 268 9.17 13.67 0.11
CA PHE A 268 8.65 12.32 -0.05
C PHE A 268 8.49 11.92 -1.53
N LYS A 269 7.94 12.79 -2.40
CA LYS A 269 7.90 12.54 -3.85
C LYS A 269 9.30 12.35 -4.48
N ARG A 270 10.36 12.86 -3.82
CA ARG A 270 11.76 12.76 -4.29
C ARG A 270 12.56 11.63 -3.61
N ARG A 271 11.98 10.90 -2.65
CA ARG A 271 12.64 9.75 -2.02
C ARG A 271 12.65 8.59 -3.00
N LYS A 272 13.85 8.05 -3.30
CA LYS A 272 13.98 6.78 -4.02
C LYS A 272 13.48 5.65 -3.11
N ILE A 273 12.59 4.82 -3.62
CA ILE A 273 12.13 3.58 -2.98
C ILE A 273 13.24 2.52 -3.16
N THR A 274 13.64 1.89 -2.06
CA THR A 274 14.68 0.85 -2.02
C THR A 274 14.09 -0.55 -1.88
N THR A 275 14.89 -1.59 -2.08
CA THR A 275 14.47 -2.98 -1.82
C THR A 275 14.12 -3.21 -0.35
N THR A 276 14.72 -2.47 0.59
CA THR A 276 14.32 -2.47 2.00
C THR A 276 12.95 -1.85 2.22
N ASP A 277 12.65 -0.70 1.59
CA ASP A 277 11.31 -0.11 1.60
C ASP A 277 10.25 -1.11 1.08
N VAL A 278 10.58 -1.85 0.00
CA VAL A 278 9.70 -2.89 -0.55
C VAL A 278 9.49 -4.04 0.44
N LYS A 279 10.54 -4.55 1.08
CA LYS A 279 10.41 -5.61 2.11
C LYS A 279 9.54 -5.17 3.29
N ASP A 280 9.70 -3.95 3.79
CA ASP A 280 8.85 -3.38 4.83
C ASP A 280 7.37 -3.34 4.38
N THR A 281 7.09 -2.88 3.15
CA THR A 281 5.71 -2.86 2.63
C THR A 281 5.12 -4.24 2.33
N LEU A 282 5.93 -5.23 1.97
CA LEU A 282 5.49 -6.62 1.81
C LEU A 282 5.04 -7.19 3.15
N ASN A 283 5.86 -7.01 4.20
CA ASN A 283 5.52 -7.42 5.57
C ASN A 283 4.26 -6.70 6.07
N GLY A 284 4.15 -5.39 5.82
CA GLY A 284 2.98 -4.61 6.19
C GLY A 284 1.71 -5.03 5.46
N LEU A 285 1.75 -5.23 4.15
CA LEU A 285 0.60 -5.68 3.36
C LEU A 285 0.15 -7.09 3.79
N LEU A 286 1.08 -8.02 4.03
CA LEU A 286 0.78 -9.35 4.55
C LEU A 286 0.09 -9.29 5.93
N ALA A 287 0.52 -8.39 6.82
CA ALA A 287 -0.10 -8.16 8.13
C ALA A 287 -1.47 -7.44 8.07
N THR A 288 -1.81 -6.77 6.95
CA THR A 288 -3.13 -6.13 6.78
C THR A 288 -4.25 -7.09 6.38
N GLY A 289 -3.95 -8.33 5.94
CA GLY A 289 -4.97 -9.33 5.58
C GLY A 289 -5.99 -8.90 4.52
N LEU A 290 -5.70 -7.84 3.74
CA LEU A 290 -6.62 -7.26 2.75
C LEU A 290 -6.64 -8.02 1.41
N MET A 291 -5.63 -8.87 1.18
CA MET A 291 -5.41 -9.59 -0.08
C MET A 291 -5.88 -11.05 0.07
N ASP A 292 -6.37 -11.65 -1.02
CA ASP A 292 -6.61 -13.09 -1.15
C ASP A 292 -5.35 -13.96 -0.89
N GLU A 293 -5.53 -15.26 -0.59
CA GLU A 293 -4.40 -16.14 -0.22
C GLU A 293 -3.48 -16.48 -1.41
N GLU A 294 -3.95 -16.37 -2.66
CA GLU A 294 -3.09 -16.57 -3.83
C GLU A 294 -2.07 -15.44 -3.94
N LYS A 295 -2.54 -14.18 -3.89
CA LYS A 295 -1.69 -12.99 -3.82
C LYS A 295 -0.83 -13.01 -2.56
N ARG A 296 -1.33 -13.41 -1.38
CA ARG A 296 -0.50 -13.59 -0.17
C ARG A 296 0.63 -14.60 -0.37
N SER A 297 0.40 -15.69 -1.12
CA SER A 297 1.47 -16.64 -1.46
C SER A 297 2.50 -16.05 -2.43
N THR A 298 2.07 -15.25 -3.41
CA THR A 298 2.93 -14.52 -4.35
C THR A 298 3.75 -13.43 -3.66
N LEU A 299 3.17 -12.67 -2.73
CA LEU A 299 3.87 -11.68 -1.89
C LEU A 299 4.97 -12.34 -1.04
N LYS A 300 4.74 -13.54 -0.50
CA LYS A 300 5.78 -14.32 0.22
C LYS A 300 6.91 -14.71 -0.74
N ALA A 301 6.60 -15.29 -1.91
CA ALA A 301 7.60 -15.68 -2.90
C ALA A 301 8.45 -14.49 -3.43
N PHE A 302 7.90 -13.27 -3.44
CA PHE A 302 8.64 -12.06 -3.77
C PHE A 302 9.71 -11.69 -2.72
N GLN A 303 9.55 -12.06 -1.45
CA GLN A 303 10.52 -11.71 -0.39
C GLN A 303 11.87 -12.44 -0.54
N ASP A 304 11.83 -13.64 -1.11
CA ASP A 304 13.00 -14.51 -1.33
C ASP A 304 13.76 -14.17 -2.63
N ASN A 305 13.10 -13.57 -3.62
CA ASN A 305 13.71 -13.25 -4.91
C ASN A 305 14.19 -11.79 -4.98
N ALA A 306 15.50 -11.59 -4.77
CA ALA A 306 16.14 -10.28 -4.81
C ALA A 306 15.93 -9.52 -6.13
N THR A 307 15.95 -10.21 -7.28
CA THR A 307 15.73 -9.61 -8.60
C THR A 307 14.31 -9.06 -8.72
N VAL A 308 13.30 -9.80 -8.25
CA VAL A 308 11.90 -9.33 -8.25
C VAL A 308 11.74 -8.11 -7.34
N LEU A 309 12.43 -8.05 -6.19
CA LEU A 309 12.38 -6.88 -5.31
C LEU A 309 13.01 -5.64 -5.94
N GLU A 310 14.11 -5.78 -6.69
CA GLU A 310 14.70 -4.67 -7.46
C GLU A 310 13.77 -4.19 -8.57
N GLU A 311 13.10 -5.12 -9.27
CA GLU A 311 12.15 -4.82 -10.33
C GLU A 311 10.87 -4.15 -9.82
N VAL A 312 10.31 -4.64 -8.70
CA VAL A 312 9.20 -3.99 -7.99
C VAL A 312 9.60 -2.60 -7.50
N ALA A 313 10.77 -2.46 -6.85
CA ALA A 313 11.27 -1.14 -6.42
C ALA A 313 11.42 -0.19 -7.63
N SER A 314 11.87 -0.68 -8.78
CA SER A 314 11.97 0.10 -10.02
C SER A 314 10.61 0.62 -10.49
N VAL A 315 9.59 -0.26 -10.57
CA VAL A 315 8.21 0.13 -10.94
C VAL A 315 7.59 1.10 -9.95
N LEU A 316 7.76 0.88 -8.64
CA LEU A 316 7.23 1.80 -7.62
C LEU A 316 7.89 3.18 -7.70
N ASN A 317 9.19 3.27 -8.04
CA ASN A 317 9.85 4.55 -8.31
C ASN A 317 9.28 5.26 -9.56
N MET A 318 8.97 4.51 -10.63
CA MET A 318 8.33 5.07 -11.83
C MET A 318 6.91 5.60 -11.51
N ARG A 319 6.10 4.81 -10.80
CA ARG A 319 4.78 5.24 -10.30
C ARG A 319 4.87 6.48 -9.39
N MET A 320 5.90 6.58 -8.54
CA MET A 320 6.14 7.76 -7.67
C MET A 320 6.50 9.01 -8.48
N ALA A 321 7.30 8.89 -9.54
CA ALA A 321 7.60 10.01 -10.44
C ALA A 321 6.31 10.53 -11.11
N ASN A 322 5.51 9.62 -11.66
CA ASN A 322 4.28 9.92 -12.41
C ASN A 322 3.00 9.86 -11.56
N ILE A 323 3.11 10.05 -10.24
CA ILE A 323 2.00 10.03 -9.27
C ILE A 323 0.85 11.04 -9.56
N GLN A 324 1.11 12.07 -10.39
CA GLN A 324 0.08 13.04 -10.82
C GLN A 324 -0.87 12.50 -11.91
N SER A 325 -0.47 11.44 -12.60
CA SER A 325 -1.28 10.71 -13.60
C SER A 325 -1.60 9.28 -13.13
N TRP A 326 -1.45 8.99 -11.83
CA TRP A 326 -1.93 7.74 -11.26
C TRP A 326 -3.46 7.79 -11.13
N SER A 327 -4.12 6.73 -11.61
CA SER A 327 -5.56 6.51 -11.51
C SER A 327 -5.83 5.01 -11.43
N TRP A 328 -7.00 4.66 -10.90
CA TRP A 328 -7.51 3.29 -10.97
C TRP A 328 -7.73 2.82 -12.43
N PRO A 329 -7.81 1.48 -12.66
CA PRO A 329 -8.23 0.92 -13.95
C PRO A 329 -9.60 1.44 -14.40
N LYS A 330 -9.80 1.56 -15.71
CA LYS A 330 -11.06 2.07 -16.30
C LYS A 330 -12.22 1.10 -16.11
N ASP A 331 -11.92 -0.18 -16.06
CA ASP A 331 -12.88 -1.29 -15.95
C ASP A 331 -13.40 -1.46 -14.51
N GLY A 332 -12.89 -0.66 -13.57
CA GLY A 332 -13.29 -0.66 -12.16
C GLY A 332 -12.53 -1.67 -11.31
N MET A 333 -12.83 -1.67 -10.01
CA MET A 333 -12.47 -2.74 -9.08
C MET A 333 -13.71 -3.53 -8.67
N LEU A 334 -13.60 -4.85 -8.77
CA LEU A 334 -14.58 -5.78 -8.21
C LEU A 334 -14.64 -5.63 -6.68
N VAL A 335 -15.85 -5.60 -6.12
CA VAL A 335 -16.08 -5.60 -4.67
C VAL A 335 -16.70 -6.92 -4.22
N GLU A 336 -15.94 -7.70 -3.45
CA GLU A 336 -16.40 -8.95 -2.84
C GLU A 336 -16.93 -8.74 -1.42
N PHE A 337 -18.10 -9.32 -1.09
CA PHE A 337 -18.62 -9.35 0.27
C PHE A 337 -18.15 -10.60 1.03
N ARG A 338 -16.97 -10.53 1.64
CA ARG A 338 -16.42 -11.63 2.44
C ARG A 338 -17.02 -11.62 3.84
N ARG A 339 -17.41 -12.79 4.34
CA ARG A 339 -17.98 -12.95 5.70
C ARG A 339 -16.86 -13.11 6.73
N HIS A 340 -16.86 -12.26 7.73
CA HIS A 340 -15.84 -12.23 8.77
C HIS A 340 -16.19 -13.17 9.96
N LEU A 341 -15.20 -13.53 10.79
CA LEU A 341 -15.42 -14.40 11.97
C LEU A 341 -16.46 -13.85 12.97
N ASN A 342 -16.61 -12.52 13.03
CA ASN A 342 -17.62 -11.85 13.85
C ASN A 342 -19.06 -11.94 13.27
N GLY A 343 -19.25 -12.70 12.18
CA GLY A 343 -20.51 -12.98 11.53
C GLY A 343 -20.90 -12.02 10.41
N LYS A 344 -20.42 -10.78 10.45
CA LYS A 344 -20.76 -9.69 9.52
C LYS A 344 -20.09 -9.86 8.16
N TYR A 345 -20.69 -9.30 7.12
CA TYR A 345 -20.03 -9.15 5.82
C TYR A 345 -19.23 -7.85 5.75
N ARG A 346 -18.17 -7.85 4.95
CA ARG A 346 -17.38 -6.66 4.63
C ARG A 346 -17.07 -6.65 3.14
N ALA A 347 -17.15 -5.48 2.54
CA ALA A 347 -16.64 -5.23 1.19
C ALA A 347 -15.10 -5.28 1.22
N PHE A 348 -14.52 -6.12 0.37
CA PHE A 348 -13.10 -6.13 0.04
C PHE A 348 -12.95 -5.74 -1.43
N THR A 349 -11.96 -4.90 -1.70
CA THR A 349 -11.40 -4.69 -3.04
C THR A 349 -10.03 -5.33 -3.04
N ASP A 350 -9.74 -6.22 -3.98
CA ASP A 350 -8.45 -6.89 -4.10
C ASP A 350 -7.66 -6.31 -5.28
N PRO A 351 -7.00 -5.14 -5.11
CA PRO A 351 -6.18 -4.55 -6.17
C PRO A 351 -5.05 -5.49 -6.62
N GLU A 352 -4.43 -5.14 -7.75
CA GLU A 352 -3.23 -5.81 -8.23
C GLU A 352 -2.04 -5.55 -7.29
N ILE A 353 -1.14 -6.52 -7.12
CA ILE A 353 -0.07 -6.52 -6.11
C ILE A 353 0.78 -5.26 -6.17
N VAL A 354 1.11 -4.76 -7.37
CA VAL A 354 1.95 -3.57 -7.54
C VAL A 354 1.28 -2.31 -6.99
N ASP A 355 0.00 -2.09 -7.29
CA ASP A 355 -0.72 -0.91 -6.77
C ASP A 355 -1.06 -1.10 -5.29
N ALA A 356 -1.34 -2.32 -4.82
CA ALA A 356 -1.48 -2.62 -3.40
C ALA A 356 -0.23 -2.20 -2.60
N LEU A 357 0.97 -2.57 -3.09
CA LEU A 357 2.24 -2.17 -2.49
C LEU A 357 2.50 -0.66 -2.61
N PHE A 358 2.18 -0.03 -3.75
CA PHE A 358 2.33 1.42 -3.94
C PHE A 358 1.45 2.23 -2.98
N LEU A 359 0.19 1.83 -2.84
CA LEU A 359 -0.78 2.45 -1.94
C LEU A 359 -0.43 2.20 -0.48
N HIS A 360 0.03 1.00 -0.13
CA HIS A 360 0.51 0.70 1.23
C HIS A 360 1.75 1.53 1.58
N TYR A 361 2.73 1.65 0.67
CA TYR A 361 3.91 2.51 0.83
C TYR A 361 3.52 3.96 1.14
N ILE A 362 2.68 4.54 0.29
CA ILE A 362 2.22 5.93 0.43
C ILE A 362 1.43 6.11 1.73
N GLY A 363 0.50 5.18 2.02
CA GLY A 363 -0.32 5.21 3.22
C GLY A 363 0.51 5.19 4.49
N VAL A 364 1.38 4.19 4.66
CA VAL A 364 2.23 4.05 5.86
C VAL A 364 3.13 5.27 6.07
N HIS A 365 3.80 5.76 5.03
CA HIS A 365 4.66 6.94 5.13
C HIS A 365 3.89 8.22 5.55
N TRP A 366 2.66 8.40 5.05
CA TRP A 366 1.80 9.50 5.50
C TRP A 366 1.25 9.30 6.91
N GLN A 367 0.88 8.07 7.31
CA GLN A 367 0.45 7.77 8.69
C GLN A 367 1.53 8.13 9.71
N VAL A 368 2.77 7.66 9.50
CA VAL A 368 3.93 7.94 10.36
C VAL A 368 4.17 9.46 10.47
N LYS A 369 4.12 10.17 9.34
CA LYS A 369 4.30 11.64 9.33
C LYS A 369 3.17 12.35 10.08
N LEU A 370 1.91 12.00 9.81
CA LEU A 370 0.74 12.60 10.44
C LEU A 370 0.73 12.33 11.94
N LYS A 371 1.01 11.10 12.39
CA LYS A 371 1.13 10.75 13.83
C LYS A 371 2.17 11.61 14.53
N SER A 372 3.36 11.74 13.92
CA SER A 372 4.46 12.55 14.45
C SER A 372 4.08 14.03 14.58
N SER A 373 3.53 14.63 13.52
CA SER A 373 3.18 16.07 13.54
C SER A 373 1.91 16.38 14.35
N LEU A 374 0.94 15.46 14.43
CA LEU A 374 -0.23 15.62 15.31
C LEU A 374 0.13 15.44 16.79
N ARG A 375 1.05 14.53 17.14
CA ARG A 375 1.59 14.46 18.52
C ARG A 375 2.32 15.74 18.91
N ARG A 376 3.01 16.42 17.97
CA ARG A 376 3.60 17.76 18.21
C ARG A 376 2.56 18.83 18.53
N ILE A 377 1.35 18.76 17.96
CA ILE A 377 0.24 19.65 18.35
C ILE A 377 -0.27 19.25 19.75
N PHE A 378 -0.50 17.96 20.00
CA PHE A 378 -0.94 17.45 21.30
C PHE A 378 0.00 17.85 22.46
N ASP A 379 1.31 17.80 22.23
CA ASP A 379 2.35 18.19 23.18
C ASP A 379 2.55 19.71 23.30
N SER A 380 2.10 20.48 22.32
CA SER A 380 2.12 21.94 22.37
C SER A 380 1.01 22.51 23.26
N LYS A 381 1.17 23.77 23.65
CA LYS A 381 0.16 24.51 24.43
C LYS A 381 -1.15 24.74 23.66
N ALA A 382 -1.15 24.61 22.34
CA ALA A 382 -2.36 24.68 21.51
C ALA A 382 -3.39 23.60 21.87
N TRP A 383 -2.95 22.49 22.47
CA TRP A 383 -3.85 21.45 22.94
C TRP A 383 -4.46 21.85 24.27
N THR A 384 -5.78 22.10 24.29
CA THR A 384 -6.52 22.47 25.50
C THR A 384 -6.31 21.42 26.61
N ARG A 385 -5.70 21.87 27.71
CA ARG A 385 -5.43 21.10 28.93
C ARG A 385 -6.00 21.84 30.14
N PRO A 386 -6.35 21.16 31.25
CA PRO A 386 -6.68 21.83 32.51
C PRO A 386 -5.54 22.79 32.91
N LEU A 387 -5.87 23.98 33.43
CA LEU A 387 -4.82 24.93 33.80
C LEU A 387 -3.91 24.33 34.89
N PRO A 388 -2.58 24.44 34.75
CA PRO A 388 -1.65 23.97 35.77
C PRO A 388 -1.85 24.75 37.07
N PRO A 389 -1.57 24.15 38.25
CA PRO A 389 -1.78 24.83 39.51
C PRO A 389 -0.92 26.10 39.61
N SER A 390 -1.43 27.11 40.32
CA SER A 390 -0.74 28.39 40.51
C SER A 390 0.65 28.19 41.12
N GLY A 391 1.58 29.13 40.89
CA GLY A 391 2.95 29.03 41.41
C GLY A 391 3.00 28.80 42.93
N ARG A 392 2.12 29.49 43.68
CA ARG A 392 1.95 29.29 45.14
C ARG A 392 1.44 27.89 45.50
N ALA A 393 0.51 27.32 44.74
CA ALA A 393 0.04 25.96 44.95
C ALA A 393 1.15 24.93 44.66
N ARG A 394 1.87 25.06 43.53
CA ARG A 394 3.01 24.18 43.19
C ARG A 394 4.22 24.33 44.12
N GLN A 395 4.39 25.47 44.78
CA GLN A 395 5.36 25.63 45.86
C GLN A 395 4.91 24.89 47.11
N ARG A 396 3.69 25.18 47.60
CA ARG A 396 3.11 24.51 48.78
C ARG A 396 3.07 22.99 48.64
N TRP A 397 2.77 22.47 47.44
CA TRP A 397 2.80 21.03 47.17
C TRP A 397 4.20 20.44 47.27
N ARG A 398 5.24 21.09 46.72
CA ARG A 398 6.64 20.63 46.89
C ARG A 398 7.07 20.65 48.37
N GLU A 399 6.67 21.66 49.12
CA GLU A 399 6.93 21.77 50.57
C GLU A 399 6.22 20.64 51.35
N GLN A 400 4.97 20.30 50.99
CA GLN A 400 4.19 19.24 51.63
C GLN A 400 4.58 17.82 51.18
N LEU A 401 5.05 17.64 49.94
CA LEU A 401 5.38 16.36 49.31
C LEU A 401 6.91 16.12 49.22
N ARG A 402 7.68 16.71 50.14
CA ARG A 402 9.15 16.51 50.28
C ARG A 402 9.97 16.71 48.99
N GLY A 403 9.55 17.65 48.14
CA GLY A 403 10.23 18.03 46.91
C GLY A 403 9.69 17.41 45.62
N ASP A 404 8.63 16.57 45.66
CA ASP A 404 7.99 16.01 44.46
C ASP A 404 7.63 17.09 43.43
N SER A 405 8.13 16.93 42.21
CA SER A 405 7.87 17.80 41.05
C SER A 405 6.44 17.67 40.51
N GLY A 406 5.74 16.57 40.84
CA GLY A 406 4.47 16.16 40.26
C GLY A 406 4.62 15.41 38.92
N GLU A 407 5.84 15.13 38.48
CA GLU A 407 6.12 14.38 37.24
C GLU A 407 5.64 12.93 37.34
N GLN A 408 5.67 12.32 38.53
CA GLN A 408 5.11 10.99 38.80
C GLN A 408 3.64 11.02 39.28
N SER A 409 2.94 12.16 39.13
CA SER A 409 1.55 12.28 39.57
C SER A 409 0.60 11.47 38.68
N ILE A 410 -0.53 11.03 39.26
CA ILE A 410 -1.63 10.34 38.55
C ILE A 410 -2.08 11.13 37.31
N HIS A 411 -2.10 12.47 37.37
CA HIS A 411 -2.47 13.31 36.24
C HIS A 411 -1.42 13.26 35.12
N THR A 412 -0.13 13.31 35.45
CA THR A 412 0.95 13.19 34.47
C THR A 412 0.91 11.82 33.81
N GLN A 413 0.85 10.75 34.59
CA GLN A 413 0.78 9.37 34.08
C GLN A 413 -0.46 9.15 33.19
N ARG A 414 -1.64 9.65 33.60
CA ARG A 414 -2.86 9.62 32.77
C ARG A 414 -2.66 10.34 31.43
N ASN A 415 -1.97 11.48 31.42
CA ASN A 415 -1.72 12.23 30.19
C ASN A 415 -0.69 11.54 29.27
N THR A 416 0.36 10.93 29.84
CA THR A 416 1.32 10.10 29.10
C THR A 416 0.61 8.89 28.48
N SER A 417 -0.15 8.11 29.27
CA SER A 417 -0.94 6.99 28.75
C SER A 417 -1.92 7.44 27.64
N ARG A 418 -2.59 8.59 27.78
CA ARG A 418 -3.44 9.15 26.72
C ARG A 418 -2.66 9.46 25.43
N ARG A 419 -1.48 10.08 25.56
CA ARG A 419 -0.62 10.50 24.44
C ARG A 419 -0.10 9.31 23.62
N ASP A 420 0.31 8.27 24.32
CA ASP A 420 1.14 7.22 23.71
C ASP A 420 0.28 6.06 23.21
N LEU A 421 -0.78 5.70 23.96
CA LEU A 421 -1.60 4.50 23.71
C LEU A 421 -2.92 4.79 22.98
N PHE A 422 -3.50 5.98 23.14
CA PHE A 422 -4.85 6.31 22.64
C PHE A 422 -4.87 7.42 21.59
N PHE A 423 -4.00 8.42 21.69
CA PHE A 423 -3.93 9.50 20.72
C PHE A 423 -3.30 9.01 19.40
N MET A 424 -4.11 8.97 18.35
CA MET A 424 -3.71 8.50 17.01
C MET A 424 -3.22 7.05 17.00
N SER A 425 -3.82 6.18 17.82
CA SER A 425 -3.43 4.76 17.98
C SER A 425 -3.52 3.93 16.70
N GLN A 426 -4.44 4.28 15.78
CA GLN A 426 -4.59 3.62 14.48
C GLN A 426 -3.48 3.97 13.47
N LEU A 427 -2.67 5.01 13.72
CA LEU A 427 -1.57 5.38 12.83
C LEU A 427 -0.29 4.64 13.21
N GLN A 428 0.44 4.13 12.22
CA GLN A 428 1.75 3.50 12.46
C GLN A 428 2.79 4.46 13.03
N GLU A 429 3.69 3.94 13.86
CA GLU A 429 4.78 4.68 14.52
C GLU A 429 6.04 4.74 13.63
N THR A 430 6.32 3.63 12.95
CA THR A 430 7.53 3.36 12.14
C THR A 430 7.11 2.55 10.91
N THR A 431 7.82 2.69 9.78
CA THR A 431 7.49 1.99 8.52
C THR A 431 7.65 0.46 8.60
N SER A 432 8.62 -0.02 9.39
CA SER A 432 9.02 -1.43 9.46
C SER A 432 8.22 -2.26 10.46
N HIS A 433 7.34 -1.63 11.26
CA HIS A 433 6.55 -2.29 12.31
C HIS A 433 5.06 -2.10 12.03
N PRO A 434 4.43 -3.01 11.25
CA PRO A 434 3.05 -2.84 10.84
C PRO A 434 2.10 -3.05 12.02
N VAL A 435 1.29 -2.03 12.29
CA VAL A 435 0.13 -2.16 13.18
C VAL A 435 -0.95 -2.91 12.40
N ALA A 436 -1.16 -4.19 12.75
CA ALA A 436 -2.22 -5.01 12.17
C ALA A 436 -3.61 -4.42 12.43
N TYR A 437 -4.53 -4.58 11.48
CA TYR A 437 -5.92 -4.14 11.69
C TYR A 437 -6.63 -5.08 12.68
N ASP A 438 -7.46 -4.48 13.52
CA ASP A 438 -7.96 -4.91 14.85
C ASP A 438 -8.76 -6.24 14.93
N ASP A 439 -8.84 -7.01 13.83
CA ASP A 439 -9.82 -8.09 13.65
C ASP A 439 -9.26 -9.34 12.94
N LEU A 440 -8.00 -9.34 12.48
CA LEU A 440 -7.47 -10.37 11.56
C LEU A 440 -6.69 -11.50 12.25
N VAL A 441 -6.98 -12.73 11.82
CA VAL A 441 -6.52 -13.97 12.47
C VAL A 441 -5.06 -14.31 12.14
N ASP A 442 -4.65 -14.03 10.90
CA ASP A 442 -3.31 -14.39 10.38
C ASP A 442 -2.29 -13.25 10.53
N ALA A 443 -2.51 -12.33 11.48
CA ALA A 443 -1.50 -11.37 11.85
C ALA A 443 -0.37 -12.12 12.58
N PRO A 444 0.90 -12.03 12.14
CA PRO A 444 2.00 -12.73 12.80
C PRO A 444 2.15 -12.26 14.25
N GLU A 445 2.53 -13.18 15.16
CA GLU A 445 2.71 -12.83 16.57
C GLU A 445 3.73 -11.70 16.73
N SER A 446 3.27 -10.62 17.38
CA SER A 446 4.08 -9.43 17.63
C SER A 446 5.10 -9.72 18.72
N GLY A 447 6.40 -9.75 18.37
CA GLY A 447 7.49 -9.89 19.34
C GLY A 447 7.55 -8.73 20.36
N ASP A 448 8.31 -8.92 21.44
CA ASP A 448 8.29 -8.07 22.65
C ASP A 448 8.53 -6.55 22.41
N ASP A 449 9.25 -6.16 21.36
CA ASP A 449 9.52 -4.75 21.00
C ASP A 449 8.35 -4.03 20.30
N ASN A 450 7.26 -4.72 19.97
CA ASN A 450 6.19 -4.17 19.14
C ASN A 450 5.26 -3.21 19.92
N PRO A 451 4.77 -2.11 19.32
CA PRO A 451 3.69 -1.32 19.92
C PRO A 451 2.48 -2.20 20.27
N MET A 452 1.87 -1.94 21.44
CA MET A 452 0.81 -2.79 22.00
C MET A 452 -0.32 -3.06 21.00
N SER A 453 -0.73 -4.32 20.91
CA SER A 453 -1.74 -4.76 19.95
C SER A 453 -3.10 -4.08 20.18
N PRO A 454 -3.96 -3.94 19.16
CA PRO A 454 -5.29 -3.36 19.33
C PRO A 454 -6.12 -3.99 20.46
N VAL A 455 -5.98 -5.31 20.67
CA VAL A 455 -6.59 -6.05 21.79
C VAL A 455 -6.02 -5.63 23.15
N GLN A 456 -4.70 -5.42 23.26
CA GLN A 456 -4.06 -4.91 24.48
C GLN A 456 -4.48 -3.46 24.76
N ILE A 457 -4.57 -2.60 23.74
CA ILE A 457 -5.07 -1.22 23.85
C ILE A 457 -6.54 -1.21 24.34
N LYS A 458 -7.42 -2.04 23.75
CA LYS A 458 -8.81 -2.25 24.23
C LYS A 458 -8.86 -2.68 25.70
N ARG A 459 -8.05 -3.67 26.08
CA ARG A 459 -7.98 -4.17 27.47
C ARG A 459 -7.51 -3.07 28.43
N GLN A 460 -6.50 -2.29 28.07
CA GLN A 460 -6.00 -1.20 28.90
C GLN A 460 -6.99 -0.03 28.99
N LEU A 461 -7.74 0.27 27.91
CA LEU A 461 -8.83 1.24 27.94
C LEU A 461 -9.93 0.82 28.93
N LEU A 462 -10.33 -0.46 28.94
CA LEU A 462 -11.28 -0.99 29.92
C LEU A 462 -10.75 -0.90 31.36
N HIS A 463 -9.47 -1.24 31.59
CA HIS A 463 -8.84 -1.06 32.90
C HIS A 463 -8.84 0.42 33.34
N ILE A 464 -8.50 1.35 32.45
CA ILE A 464 -8.47 2.80 32.76
C ILE A 464 -9.88 3.35 33.00
N ILE A 465 -10.88 2.97 32.21
CA ILE A 465 -12.29 3.34 32.47
C ILE A 465 -12.74 2.82 33.84
N THR A 466 -12.33 1.61 34.20
CA THR A 466 -12.66 1.00 35.50
C THR A 466 -12.00 1.73 36.67
N THR A 467 -10.69 2.00 36.61
CA THR A 467 -9.98 2.72 37.68
C THR A 467 -10.43 4.17 37.80
N GLU A 468 -10.68 4.86 36.68
CA GLU A 468 -11.27 6.21 36.70
C GLU A 468 -12.68 6.21 37.29
N SER A 469 -13.50 5.19 37.02
CA SER A 469 -14.85 5.09 37.59
C SER A 469 -14.79 5.00 39.12
N TYR A 470 -13.96 4.10 39.67
CA TYR A 470 -13.77 3.99 41.12
C TYR A 470 -13.13 5.25 41.73
N LEU A 471 -12.14 5.86 41.06
CA LEU A 471 -11.44 7.04 41.55
C LEU A 471 -12.34 8.29 41.59
N ASN A 472 -13.14 8.51 40.54
CA ASN A 472 -14.09 9.63 40.51
C ASN A 472 -15.25 9.39 41.49
N GLN A 473 -15.73 8.14 41.64
CA GLN A 473 -16.73 7.80 42.66
C GLN A 473 -16.22 8.08 44.09
N ALA A 474 -14.96 7.74 44.39
CA ALA A 474 -14.35 7.98 45.70
C ALA A 474 -14.06 9.48 45.99
N ILE A 475 -13.64 10.25 44.98
CA ILE A 475 -13.26 11.68 45.15
C ILE A 475 -14.45 12.63 45.03
N LYS A 476 -15.46 12.30 44.21
CA LYS A 476 -16.56 13.21 43.82
C LYS A 476 -17.96 12.67 44.15
N GLY A 477 -18.07 11.45 44.70
CA GLY A 477 -19.34 10.79 45.02
C GLY A 477 -20.20 10.40 43.81
N SER A 478 -19.75 10.69 42.58
CA SER A 478 -20.46 10.41 41.34
C SER A 478 -19.50 10.32 40.15
N HIS A 479 -19.91 9.59 39.12
CA HIS A 479 -19.19 9.42 37.85
C HIS A 479 -20.17 9.18 36.70
N THR A 480 -19.74 9.38 35.45
CA THR A 480 -20.53 9.04 34.24
C THR A 480 -19.59 8.63 33.11
N THR A 481 -19.77 7.44 32.56
CA THR A 481 -19.05 6.96 31.37
C THR A 481 -19.96 7.09 30.15
N LEU A 482 -19.52 7.82 29.13
CA LEU A 482 -20.18 7.90 27.83
C LEU A 482 -19.44 7.00 26.83
N ARG A 483 -20.19 6.15 26.11
CA ARG A 483 -19.75 5.54 24.85
C ARG A 483 -20.61 6.12 23.74
N SER A 484 -19.97 6.72 22.74
CA SER A 484 -20.57 6.90 21.43
C SER A 484 -20.10 5.75 20.54
N ASP A 485 -20.97 5.30 19.65
CA ASP A 485 -20.62 4.43 18.52
C ASP A 485 -21.07 5.15 17.24
N LEU A 486 -20.38 4.92 16.13
CA LEU A 486 -20.66 5.61 14.86
C LEU A 486 -20.91 4.56 13.77
N GLU A 487 -22.17 4.39 13.39
CA GLU A 487 -22.54 3.37 12.42
C GLU A 487 -21.85 3.64 11.07
N TRP A 488 -21.22 2.60 10.51
CA TRP A 488 -20.49 2.65 9.23
C TRP A 488 -19.43 3.75 9.12
N PHE A 489 -18.81 4.19 10.23
CA PHE A 489 -17.89 5.34 10.28
C PHE A 489 -16.81 5.41 9.18
N GLY A 490 -16.31 4.27 8.68
CA GLY A 490 -15.39 4.26 7.53
C GLY A 490 -16.10 4.70 6.24
N PRO A 491 -17.02 3.88 5.69
CA PRO A 491 -17.77 4.22 4.48
C PRO A 491 -18.58 5.52 4.54
N SER A 492 -19.07 5.95 5.72
CA SER A 492 -19.93 7.13 5.86
C SER A 492 -19.20 8.47 5.90
N LEU A 493 -17.90 8.52 5.61
CA LEU A 493 -17.10 9.76 5.53
C LEU A 493 -16.97 10.24 4.07
N PRO A 494 -17.67 11.30 3.64
CA PRO A 494 -17.62 11.73 2.25
C PRO A 494 -16.26 12.35 1.90
N HIS A 495 -15.84 12.19 0.64
CA HIS A 495 -14.49 12.57 0.18
C HIS A 495 -14.22 14.08 0.28
N LYS A 496 -15.25 14.91 0.08
CA LYS A 496 -15.19 16.39 0.16
C LYS A 496 -14.65 16.87 1.54
N PRO A 497 -15.21 16.47 2.70
CA PRO A 497 -14.61 16.66 4.02
C PRO A 497 -13.17 16.17 4.18
N ILE A 498 -12.85 14.94 3.75
CA ILE A 498 -11.51 14.34 3.94
C ILE A 498 -10.45 15.23 3.27
N LEU A 499 -10.67 15.57 1.99
CA LEU A 499 -9.78 16.43 1.22
C LEU A 499 -9.72 17.85 1.80
N THR A 500 -10.83 18.38 2.34
CA THR A 500 -10.89 19.69 3.02
C THR A 500 -10.02 19.72 4.28
N VAL A 501 -10.03 18.66 5.09
CA VAL A 501 -9.20 18.54 6.30
C VAL A 501 -7.72 18.39 5.92
N LEU A 502 -7.39 17.58 4.91
CA LEU A 502 -6.02 17.44 4.41
C LEU A 502 -5.47 18.76 3.83
N GLU A 503 -6.28 19.52 3.09
CA GLU A 503 -5.95 20.86 2.60
C GLU A 503 -5.71 21.83 3.77
N PHE A 504 -6.62 21.87 4.74
CA PHE A 504 -6.50 22.74 5.92
C PHE A 504 -5.23 22.47 6.74
N MET A 505 -4.81 21.21 6.85
CA MET A 505 -3.54 20.83 7.50
C MET A 505 -2.29 21.18 6.68
N GLY A 506 -2.41 21.62 5.42
CA GLY A 506 -1.31 22.06 4.57
C GLY A 506 -0.71 21.00 3.65
N MET A 507 -1.45 19.93 3.35
CA MET A 507 -1.06 18.99 2.30
C MET A 507 -1.02 19.70 0.92
N SER A 508 -0.03 19.37 0.08
CA SER A 508 0.10 20.04 -1.22
C SER A 508 -0.88 19.49 -2.26
N LYS A 509 -1.25 20.34 -3.24
CA LYS A 509 -2.20 20.01 -4.31
C LYS A 509 -1.86 18.72 -5.07
N THR A 510 -0.57 18.40 -5.24
CA THR A 510 -0.13 17.15 -5.86
C THR A 510 -0.63 15.91 -5.10
N TRP A 511 -0.56 15.92 -3.77
CA TRP A 511 -1.05 14.81 -2.95
C TRP A 511 -2.56 14.86 -2.78
N LEU A 512 -3.18 16.05 -2.71
CA LEU A 512 -4.64 16.17 -2.69
C LEU A 512 -5.28 15.61 -3.98
N ASN A 513 -4.69 15.88 -5.15
CA ASN A 513 -5.15 15.29 -6.42
C ASN A 513 -5.01 13.76 -6.43
N PHE A 514 -3.88 13.24 -5.92
CA PHE A 514 -3.66 11.80 -5.77
C PHE A 514 -4.68 11.17 -4.81
N TYR A 515 -4.93 11.77 -3.64
CA TYR A 515 -5.94 11.28 -2.69
C TYR A 515 -7.36 11.39 -3.25
N ASN A 516 -7.65 12.39 -4.08
CA ASN A 516 -8.94 12.48 -4.79
C ASN A 516 -9.08 11.32 -5.80
N ALA A 517 -8.05 11.01 -6.57
CA ALA A 517 -8.05 9.86 -7.49
C ALA A 517 -8.15 8.51 -6.75
N PHE A 518 -7.46 8.37 -5.61
CA PHE A 518 -7.51 7.18 -4.76
C PHE A 518 -8.88 6.97 -4.11
N LEU A 519 -9.52 8.03 -3.60
CA LEU A 519 -10.87 7.95 -3.02
C LEU A 519 -11.96 7.77 -4.09
N ALA A 520 -11.79 8.34 -5.29
CA ALA A 520 -12.71 8.18 -6.42
C ALA A 520 -12.52 6.84 -7.15
N THR A 521 -12.53 5.74 -6.41
CA THR A 521 -12.45 4.38 -6.95
C THR A 521 -13.69 4.05 -7.79
N PRO A 522 -13.56 3.75 -9.10
CA PRO A 522 -14.63 3.09 -9.83
C PRO A 522 -14.78 1.67 -9.28
N ILE A 523 -15.95 1.34 -8.73
CA ILE A 523 -16.25 0.02 -8.17
C ILE A 523 -17.46 -0.61 -8.88
N TYR A 524 -17.48 -1.93 -8.97
CA TYR A 524 -18.62 -2.72 -9.42
C TYR A 524 -18.77 -3.99 -8.57
N PHE A 525 -19.93 -4.64 -8.68
CA PHE A 525 -20.26 -5.87 -7.95
C PHE A 525 -20.46 -7.01 -8.95
N PRO A 526 -20.22 -8.29 -8.58
CA PRO A 526 -20.28 -9.41 -9.53
C PRO A 526 -21.70 -9.72 -10.08
N ASP A 527 -22.73 -9.01 -9.61
CA ASP A 527 -24.14 -9.16 -10.02
C ASP A 527 -24.63 -8.05 -10.98
N GLU A 528 -23.79 -7.05 -11.29
CA GLU A 528 -24.13 -5.77 -11.96
C GLU A 528 -23.18 -5.43 -13.12
#